data_AF-A0A5C8KPP9-F1
#
_entry.id   AF-A0A5C8KPP9-F1
#
_cell.length_a   1.000
_cell.length_b   1.000
_cell.length_c   1.000
_cell.angle_alpha   90.00
_cell.angle_beta   90.00
_cell.angle_gamma   90.00
#
_symmetry.space_group_name_H-M   'P 1'
#
loop_
_entity.id
_entity.type
_entity.pdbx_description
1 polymer ?
#
loop_
_entity_poly.entity_id
_entity_poly.type
_entity_poly.pdbx_seq_one_letter_code
_entity_poly.pdbx_strand_id
1 'polypeptide(L)'
;MRAPQPLHPLPLPRTDPAAQQHRRHLVAGRDLDRRRIERLRTLAAERIGTRIDIDEDILASAARKLLGHRGPARLAPCISERLRCAAAMAMLLDDPQWRADSRVQALCRTIVDYIRAGDGVFEGVDSPALRHFDDAILVDAGWDTTAGEVVVYCDYRRLRQIEAELRGMSWAGFHFDRRDYEDARQAERELFRSARRIGLGRYVASAEWRSGPLIH
;
A
#
# COMPACT_ATOMS: atom_id res chain seq x y z
N MET A 1 12.85 -5.89 0.66
CA MET A 1 11.83 -5.13 1.44
C MET A 1 10.51 -5.89 1.37
N ARG A 2 9.78 -6.10 2.47
CA ARG A 2 8.43 -6.70 2.39
C ARG A 2 7.49 -5.67 1.78
N ALA A 3 6.60 -6.07 0.87
CA ALA A 3 5.67 -5.14 0.25
C ALA A 3 4.84 -4.42 1.33
N PRO A 4 4.71 -3.08 1.26
CA PRO A 4 3.92 -2.35 2.22
C PRO A 4 2.45 -2.72 2.04
N GLN A 5 1.75 -2.96 3.15
CA GLN A 5 0.31 -3.16 3.18
C GLN A 5 -0.25 -2.41 4.39
N PRO A 6 -1.35 -1.65 4.23
CA PRO A 6 -2.06 -1.08 5.35
C PRO A 6 -2.75 -2.20 6.12
N LEU A 7 -2.33 -2.44 7.36
CA LEU A 7 -2.86 -3.49 8.23
C LEU A 7 -3.79 -2.92 9.30
N HIS A 8 -3.43 -1.76 9.85
CA HIS A 8 -4.21 -1.10 10.89
C HIS A 8 -5.29 -0.22 10.23
N PRO A 9 -6.58 -0.33 10.61
CA PRO A 9 -7.61 0.52 10.05
C PRO A 9 -7.41 1.99 10.47
N LEU A 10 -7.78 2.92 9.59
CA LEU A 10 -7.94 4.32 9.98
C LEU A 10 -9.12 4.46 10.94
N PRO A 11 -9.09 5.41 11.90
CA PRO A 11 -10.16 5.58 12.89
C PRO A 11 -11.37 6.34 12.32
N LEU A 12 -11.70 6.11 11.05
CA LEU A 12 -12.93 6.59 10.43
C LEU A 12 -14.10 5.70 10.89
N PRO A 13 -15.26 6.29 11.21
CA PRO A 13 -16.45 5.51 11.52
C PRO A 13 -16.82 4.63 10.31
N ARG A 14 -17.04 3.34 10.56
CA ARG A 14 -17.84 2.52 9.64
C ARG A 14 -19.26 3.01 9.80
N THR A 15 -19.88 3.43 8.70
CA THR A 15 -21.19 4.08 8.60
C THR A 15 -22.16 3.55 9.66
N ASP A 16 -22.33 4.30 10.74
CA ASP A 16 -23.36 4.05 11.75
C ASP A 16 -24.20 5.34 11.85
N PRO A 17 -25.43 5.34 11.26
CA PRO A 17 -26.23 6.54 11.13
C PRO A 17 -26.79 7.07 12.46
N ALA A 18 -26.59 6.37 13.58
CA ALA A 18 -27.21 6.69 14.87
C ALA A 18 -26.43 7.70 15.74
N ALA A 19 -25.24 8.16 15.34
CA ALA A 19 -24.43 9.08 16.13
C ALA A 19 -24.50 10.54 15.64
N GLN A 20 -25.70 11.02 15.28
CA GLN A 20 -25.91 12.43 14.94
C GLN A 20 -26.43 13.22 16.14
N GLN A 21 -25.49 13.84 16.85
CA GLN A 21 -25.58 15.21 17.33
C GLN A 21 -24.22 15.53 17.92
N HIS A 22 -23.59 16.61 17.46
CA HIS A 22 -22.77 17.58 18.19
C HIS A 22 -21.88 18.31 17.17
N ARG A 23 -22.17 19.61 16.94
CA ARG A 23 -21.31 20.54 16.18
C ARG A 23 -19.90 20.51 16.76
N ARG A 24 -18.96 19.81 16.11
CA ARG A 24 -17.63 19.54 16.68
C ARG A 24 -16.55 19.67 15.61
N HIS A 25 -16.47 20.83 14.97
CA HIS A 25 -15.51 21.15 13.91
C HIS A 25 -14.08 21.44 14.39
N LEU A 26 -13.88 21.57 15.71
CA LEU A 26 -12.59 21.92 16.31
C LEU A 26 -11.69 20.70 16.54
N VAL A 27 -10.52 20.68 15.90
CA VAL A 27 -9.43 19.72 16.15
C VAL A 27 -8.19 20.48 16.61
N ALA A 28 -7.61 20.08 17.75
CA ALA A 28 -6.42 20.74 18.31
C ALA A 28 -6.55 22.27 18.43
N GLY A 29 -7.77 22.76 18.71
CA GLY A 29 -8.06 24.20 18.84
C GLY A 29 -8.25 24.95 17.53
N ARG A 30 -8.37 24.27 16.38
CA ARG A 30 -8.59 24.89 15.06
C ARG A 30 -9.80 24.30 14.35
N ASP A 31 -10.51 25.15 13.61
CA ASP A 31 -11.58 24.71 12.70
C ASP A 31 -10.98 24.10 11.43
N LEU A 32 -11.58 23.00 10.97
CA LEU A 32 -11.21 22.38 9.71
C LEU A 32 -11.73 23.22 8.54
N ASP A 33 -10.85 23.50 7.58
CA ASP A 33 -11.25 24.23 6.37
C ASP A 33 -12.05 23.31 5.43
N ARG A 34 -13.35 23.58 5.33
CA ARG A 34 -14.29 22.88 4.44
C ARG A 34 -13.82 22.85 2.98
N ARG A 35 -13.12 23.90 2.51
CA ARG A 35 -12.63 23.96 1.13
C ARG A 35 -11.54 22.92 0.88
N ARG A 36 -10.72 22.61 1.88
CA ARG A 36 -9.67 21.57 1.78
C ARG A 36 -10.27 20.19 1.80
N ILE A 37 -11.28 19.96 2.64
CA ILE A 37 -12.01 18.68 2.67
C ILE A 37 -12.71 18.43 1.33
N GLU A 38 -13.36 19.44 0.77
CA GLU A 38 -14.01 19.31 -0.53
C GLU A 38 -13.00 19.03 -1.64
N ARG A 39 -11.85 19.74 -1.65
CA ARG A 39 -10.75 19.47 -2.59
C ARG A 39 -10.28 18.02 -2.53
N LEU A 40 -10.07 17.48 -1.32
CA LEU A 40 -9.68 16.07 -1.12
C LEU A 40 -10.73 15.11 -1.70
N ARG A 41 -12.01 15.35 -1.41
CA ARG A 41 -13.13 14.52 -1.93
C ARG A 41 -13.21 14.58 -3.46
N THR A 42 -13.14 15.78 -4.04
CA THR A 42 -13.15 15.99 -5.50
C THR A 42 -11.97 15.28 -6.15
N LEU A 43 -10.76 15.43 -5.59
CA LEU A 43 -9.55 14.75 -6.08
C LEU A 43 -9.75 13.22 -6.10
N ALA A 44 -10.24 12.65 -5.00
CA ALA A 44 -10.46 11.21 -4.90
C ALA A 44 -11.55 10.73 -5.88
N ALA A 45 -12.67 11.45 -6.00
CA ALA A 45 -13.75 11.08 -6.91
C ALA A 45 -13.33 11.18 -8.38
N GLU A 46 -12.70 12.28 -8.79
CA GLU A 46 -12.43 12.57 -10.20
C GLU A 46 -11.14 11.94 -10.72
N ARG A 47 -10.09 11.87 -9.88
CA ARG A 47 -8.77 11.39 -10.31
C ARG A 47 -8.49 9.97 -9.86
N ILE A 48 -8.99 9.57 -8.68
CA ILE A 48 -8.81 8.21 -8.18
C ILE A 48 -9.97 7.29 -8.60
N GLY A 49 -11.17 7.84 -8.73
CA GLY A 49 -12.38 7.08 -9.00
C GLY A 49 -13.01 6.48 -7.74
N THR A 50 -12.61 6.94 -6.56
CA THR A 50 -13.11 6.47 -5.26
C THR A 50 -13.79 7.62 -4.52
N ARG A 51 -15.06 7.45 -4.18
CA ARG A 51 -15.78 8.43 -3.35
C ARG A 51 -15.40 8.25 -1.89
N ILE A 52 -14.91 9.32 -1.26
CA ILE A 52 -14.64 9.36 0.17
C ILE A 52 -15.81 10.04 0.88
N ASP A 53 -16.46 9.31 1.79
CA ASP A 53 -17.60 9.81 2.57
C ASP A 53 -17.15 10.30 3.96
N ILE A 54 -16.49 11.46 3.99
CA ILE A 54 -15.98 12.09 5.23
C ILE A 54 -16.41 13.54 5.28
N ASP A 55 -17.11 14.00 6.32
CA ASP A 55 -17.37 15.42 6.57
C ASP A 55 -16.49 15.99 7.70
N GLU A 56 -16.65 17.27 8.02
CA GLU A 56 -15.93 17.97 9.09
C GLU A 56 -16.06 17.24 10.44
N ASP A 57 -17.25 16.75 10.78
CA ASP A 57 -17.51 16.14 12.08
C ASP A 57 -16.93 14.72 12.17
N ILE A 58 -17.03 13.94 11.10
CA ILE A 58 -16.37 12.63 10.95
C ILE A 58 -14.85 12.80 11.07
N LEU A 59 -14.30 13.74 10.31
CA LEU A 59 -12.86 13.96 10.26
C LEU A 59 -12.35 14.47 11.61
N ALA A 60 -13.07 15.39 12.26
CA ALA A 60 -12.71 15.89 13.58
C ALA A 60 -12.81 14.79 14.65
N SER A 61 -13.83 13.94 14.59
CA SER A 61 -13.99 12.81 15.51
C SER A 61 -12.87 11.78 15.35
N ALA A 62 -12.50 11.45 14.11
CA ALA A 62 -11.39 10.54 13.83
C ALA A 62 -10.03 11.14 14.24
N ALA A 63 -9.82 12.44 14.00
CA ALA A 63 -8.62 13.16 14.43
C ALA A 63 -8.44 13.15 15.95
N ARG A 64 -9.51 13.35 16.73
CA ARG A 64 -9.44 13.23 18.21
C ARG A 64 -9.09 11.81 18.66
N LYS A 65 -9.61 10.78 17.99
CA LYS A 65 -9.23 9.38 18.26
C LYS A 65 -7.74 9.14 17.99
N LEU A 66 -7.19 9.72 16.92
CA LEU A 66 -5.75 9.68 16.62
C LEU A 66 -4.92 10.36 17.72
N LEU A 67 -5.33 11.55 18.15
CA LEU A 67 -4.63 12.28 19.23
C LEU A 67 -4.72 11.56 20.59
N GLY A 68 -5.81 10.84 20.86
CA GLY A 68 -5.96 10.03 22.06
C GLY A 68 -5.12 8.76 22.07
N HIS A 69 -4.68 8.28 20.89
CA HIS A 69 -3.84 7.09 20.74
C HIS A 69 -2.36 7.47 20.63
N ARG A 70 -1.67 7.44 21.78
CA ARG A 70 -0.22 7.71 21.95
C ARG A 70 0.11 9.18 21.73
N GLY A 71 0.98 9.70 22.60
CA GLY A 71 1.29 11.13 22.70
C GLY A 71 1.75 11.78 21.38
N PRO A 72 1.70 13.11 21.31
CA PRO A 72 1.74 13.92 20.07
C PRO A 72 2.99 13.76 19.19
N ALA A 73 4.04 13.09 19.68
CA ALA A 73 5.35 13.01 19.03
C ALA A 73 5.55 11.79 18.09
N ARG A 74 4.63 10.80 18.06
CA ARG A 74 4.80 9.59 17.23
C ARG A 74 3.72 9.45 16.18
N LEU A 75 4.11 9.04 14.97
CA LEU A 75 3.15 8.63 13.94
C LEU A 75 2.38 7.39 14.41
N ALA A 76 1.06 7.43 14.28
CA ALA A 76 0.23 6.26 14.51
C ALA A 76 0.58 5.15 13.49
N PRO A 77 0.54 3.86 13.88
CA PRO A 77 0.88 2.75 12.98
C PRO A 77 0.09 2.77 11.67
N CYS A 78 -1.21 3.08 11.74
CA CYS A 78 -2.05 3.18 10.55
C CYS A 78 -1.54 4.26 9.57
N ILE A 79 -1.14 5.44 10.05
CA ILE A 79 -0.57 6.51 9.22
C ILE A 79 0.79 6.10 8.64
N SER A 80 1.69 5.57 9.49
CA SER A 80 3.03 5.12 9.06
C SER A 80 2.97 4.06 7.96
N GLU A 81 1.99 3.16 8.01
CA GLU A 81 1.75 2.17 6.96
C GLU A 81 1.38 2.79 5.61
N ARG A 82 0.46 3.77 5.59
CA ARG A 82 0.08 4.44 4.33
C ARG A 82 1.23 5.27 3.77
N LEU A 83 1.99 5.93 4.63
CA LEU A 83 3.17 6.68 4.18
C LEU A 83 4.23 5.76 3.57
N ARG A 84 4.40 4.53 4.07
CA ARG A 84 5.24 3.51 3.42
C ARG A 84 4.70 3.06 2.07
N CYS A 85 3.37 2.95 1.92
CA CYS A 85 2.73 2.67 0.65
C CYS A 85 2.98 3.80 -0.36
N ALA A 86 2.76 5.06 0.05
CA ALA A 86 3.03 6.24 -0.77
C ALA A 86 4.51 6.35 -1.15
N ALA A 87 5.43 6.04 -0.24
CA ALA A 87 6.86 5.98 -0.56
C ALA A 87 7.14 4.93 -1.65
N ALA A 88 6.54 3.73 -1.56
CA ALA A 88 6.70 2.72 -2.61
C ALA A 88 6.11 3.16 -3.95
N MET A 89 4.99 3.89 -3.96
CA MET A 89 4.43 4.51 -5.17
C MET A 89 5.38 5.54 -5.78
N ALA A 90 6.00 6.40 -4.96
CA ALA A 90 6.99 7.37 -5.44
C ALA A 90 8.19 6.66 -6.09
N MET A 91 8.71 5.61 -5.44
CA MET A 91 9.81 4.82 -5.99
C MET A 91 9.44 4.16 -7.32
N LEU A 92 8.22 3.63 -7.43
CA LEU A 92 7.68 3.06 -8.67
C LEU A 92 7.67 4.08 -9.81
N LEU A 93 7.27 5.32 -9.52
CA LEU A 93 7.23 6.40 -10.52
C LEU A 93 8.63 6.88 -10.96
N ASP A 94 9.60 6.80 -10.04
CA ASP A 94 10.96 7.28 -10.27
C ASP A 94 11.86 6.22 -10.96
N ASP A 95 11.41 4.98 -11.12
CA ASP A 95 12.19 3.89 -11.69
C ASP A 95 12.01 3.77 -13.22
N PRO A 96 13.00 4.17 -14.03
CA PRO A 96 12.86 4.16 -15.49
C PRO A 96 12.81 2.74 -16.10
N GLN A 97 13.26 1.73 -15.35
CA GLN A 97 13.29 0.33 -15.80
C GLN A 97 12.00 -0.42 -15.43
N TRP A 98 11.13 0.20 -14.60
CA TRP A 98 9.81 -0.31 -14.29
C TRP A 98 8.72 0.50 -15.00
N ARG A 99 8.06 -0.10 -15.98
CA ARG A 99 6.90 0.51 -16.64
C ARG A 99 5.62 -0.12 -16.12
N ALA A 100 4.97 0.55 -15.19
CA ALA A 100 3.64 0.18 -14.71
C ALA A 100 2.55 0.53 -15.74
N ASP A 101 1.35 -0.04 -15.58
CA ASP A 101 0.18 0.36 -16.35
C ASP A 101 -0.09 1.87 -16.23
N SER A 102 -0.50 2.50 -17.34
CA SER A 102 -0.68 3.96 -17.43
C SER A 102 -1.71 4.50 -16.43
N ARG A 103 -2.78 3.74 -16.15
CA ARG A 103 -3.79 4.12 -15.16
C ARG A 103 -3.19 4.06 -13.77
N VAL A 104 -2.47 2.99 -13.44
CA VAL A 104 -1.79 2.86 -12.13
C VAL A 104 -0.77 3.99 -11.92
N GLN A 105 0.02 4.33 -12.94
CA GLN A 105 0.96 5.45 -12.87
C GLN A 105 0.25 6.78 -12.60
N ALA A 106 -0.86 7.06 -13.30
CA ALA A 106 -1.63 8.29 -13.09
C ALA A 106 -2.20 8.39 -11.67
N LEU A 107 -2.68 7.27 -11.12
CA LEU A 107 -3.19 7.19 -9.75
C LEU A 107 -2.07 7.40 -8.71
N CYS A 108 -0.96 6.67 -8.85
CA CYS A 108 0.21 6.82 -7.99
C CYS A 108 0.72 8.27 -8.01
N ARG A 109 0.80 8.89 -9.20
CA ARG A 109 1.25 10.28 -9.35
C ARG A 109 0.30 11.25 -8.65
N THR A 110 -1.00 11.08 -8.82
CA THR A 110 -2.01 11.91 -8.13
C THR A 110 -1.83 11.87 -6.61
N ILE A 111 -1.64 10.68 -6.03
CA ILE A 111 -1.45 10.51 -4.58
C ILE A 111 -0.12 11.12 -4.14
N VAL A 112 0.97 10.82 -4.84
CA VAL A 112 2.31 11.30 -4.50
C VAL A 112 2.41 12.82 -4.61
N ASP A 113 1.81 13.42 -5.65
CA ASP A 113 1.80 14.87 -5.85
C ASP A 113 1.00 15.59 -4.77
N TYR A 114 -0.14 15.03 -4.36
CA TYR A 114 -0.92 15.57 -3.22
C TYR A 114 -0.10 15.59 -1.93
N ILE A 115 0.53 14.46 -1.58
CA ILE A 115 1.34 14.35 -0.36
C ILE A 115 2.55 15.30 -0.40
N ARG A 116 3.18 15.46 -1.58
CA ARG A 116 4.33 16.35 -1.76
C ARG A 116 3.95 17.83 -1.71
N ALA A 117 2.74 18.20 -2.12
CA ALA A 117 2.27 19.59 -2.09
C ALA A 117 2.20 20.13 -0.66
N GLY A 118 1.86 19.28 0.31
CA GLY A 118 1.87 19.63 1.73
C GLY A 118 0.77 20.62 2.16
N ASP A 119 -0.18 20.93 1.28
CA ASP A 119 -1.32 21.83 1.51
C ASP A 119 -2.58 21.07 1.97
N GLY A 120 -2.37 19.96 2.69
CA GLY A 120 -3.40 19.06 3.17
C GLY A 120 -4.40 19.67 4.16
N VAL A 121 -5.43 18.91 4.53
CA VAL A 121 -6.53 19.38 5.39
C VAL A 121 -6.04 19.87 6.76
N PHE A 122 -4.98 19.25 7.29
CA PHE A 122 -4.39 19.55 8.60
C PHE A 122 -3.10 20.38 8.52
N GLU A 123 -2.93 21.18 7.46
CA GLU A 123 -1.76 22.05 7.32
C GLU A 123 -1.57 22.96 8.56
N GLY A 124 -0.32 23.08 9.00
CA GLY A 124 0.08 23.93 10.13
C GLY A 124 -0.26 23.37 11.52
N VAL A 125 -0.77 22.14 11.62
CA VAL A 125 -1.00 21.46 12.91
C VAL A 125 0.28 20.78 13.39
N ASP A 126 0.66 21.02 14.65
CA ASP A 126 1.92 20.54 15.26
C ASP A 126 1.93 19.03 15.61
N SER A 127 0.98 18.26 15.09
CA SER A 127 0.91 16.80 15.27
C SER A 127 1.24 16.10 13.94
N PRO A 128 2.33 15.30 13.88
CA PRO A 128 2.64 14.50 12.70
C PRO A 128 1.51 13.55 12.30
N ALA A 129 0.79 13.00 13.29
CA ALA A 129 -0.32 12.09 13.02
C ALA A 129 -1.49 12.78 12.32
N LEU A 130 -1.78 14.03 12.69
CA LEU A 130 -2.84 14.81 12.05
C LEU A 130 -2.42 15.35 10.69
N ARG A 131 -1.19 15.87 10.57
CA ARG A 131 -0.67 16.41 9.31
C ARG A 131 -0.69 15.40 8.15
N HIS A 132 -0.58 14.11 8.46
CA HIS A 132 -0.59 13.03 7.47
C HIS A 132 -1.89 12.22 7.46
N PHE A 133 -2.94 12.72 8.13
CA PHE A 133 -4.18 11.95 8.23
C PHE A 133 -4.91 11.93 6.89
N ASP A 134 -5.06 13.06 6.23
CA ASP A 134 -5.66 13.15 4.91
C ASP A 134 -4.81 12.47 3.82
N ASP A 135 -3.49 12.52 3.92
CA ASP A 135 -2.57 11.71 3.09
C ASP A 135 -2.93 10.22 3.19
N ALA A 136 -3.12 9.72 4.41
CA ALA A 136 -3.45 8.32 4.65
C ALA A 136 -4.83 7.94 4.11
N ILE A 137 -5.82 8.85 4.20
CA ILE A 137 -7.14 8.63 3.62
C ILE A 137 -7.03 8.52 2.09
N LEU A 138 -6.24 9.39 1.45
CA LEU A 138 -6.07 9.37 0.00
C LEU A 138 -5.36 8.11 -0.49
N VAL A 139 -4.34 7.65 0.26
CA VAL A 139 -3.67 6.37 -0.01
C VAL A 139 -4.65 5.21 0.07
N ASP A 140 -5.48 5.15 1.12
CA ASP A 140 -6.49 4.09 1.26
C ASP A 140 -7.50 4.11 0.10
N ALA A 141 -7.94 5.29 -0.33
CA ALA A 141 -8.88 5.44 -1.44
C ALA A 141 -8.34 4.90 -2.78
N GLY A 142 -7.03 4.99 -3.02
CA GLY A 142 -6.39 4.47 -4.23
C GLY A 142 -5.77 3.08 -4.10
N TRP A 143 -5.76 2.50 -2.89
CA TRP A 143 -4.99 1.29 -2.61
C TRP A 143 -5.49 0.08 -3.42
N ASP A 144 -6.80 -0.16 -3.48
CA ASP A 144 -7.36 -1.34 -4.16
C ASP A 144 -6.94 -1.43 -5.64
N THR A 145 -6.73 -0.29 -6.31
CA THR A 145 -6.31 -0.26 -7.72
C THR A 145 -4.78 -0.32 -7.87
N THR A 146 -4.03 0.23 -6.92
CA THR A 146 -2.56 0.39 -7.03
C THR A 146 -1.78 -0.74 -6.35
N ALA A 147 -2.39 -1.43 -5.38
CA ALA A 147 -1.73 -2.41 -4.50
C ALA A 147 -1.05 -3.54 -5.29
N GLY A 148 -1.73 -4.09 -6.29
CA GLY A 148 -1.18 -5.19 -7.10
C GLY A 148 0.16 -4.82 -7.73
N GLU A 149 0.21 -3.67 -8.38
CA GLU A 149 1.41 -3.18 -9.04
C GLU A 149 2.50 -2.78 -8.04
N VAL A 150 2.14 -2.09 -6.95
CA VAL A 150 3.09 -1.68 -5.89
C VAL A 150 3.74 -2.91 -5.24
N VAL A 151 2.96 -3.96 -4.97
CA VAL A 151 3.47 -5.22 -4.40
C VAL A 151 4.44 -5.90 -5.35
N VAL A 152 4.08 -6.00 -6.63
CA VAL A 152 4.95 -6.59 -7.67
C VAL A 152 6.23 -5.78 -7.81
N TYR A 153 6.15 -4.44 -7.84
CA TYR A 153 7.31 -3.57 -7.90
C TYR A 153 8.26 -3.76 -6.70
N CYS A 154 7.72 -3.92 -5.48
CA CYS A 154 8.54 -4.19 -4.31
C CYS A 154 9.28 -5.53 -4.39
N ASP A 155 8.65 -6.56 -4.97
CA ASP A 155 9.28 -7.86 -5.21
C ASP A 155 10.34 -7.78 -6.31
N TYR A 156 10.03 -7.10 -7.42
CA TYR A 156 11.01 -6.75 -8.47
C TYR A 156 12.25 -6.11 -7.87
N ARG A 157 12.07 -5.12 -6.98
CA ARG A 157 13.21 -4.46 -6.35
C ARG A 157 14.01 -5.38 -5.45
N ARG A 158 13.34 -6.27 -4.73
CA ARG A 158 14.02 -7.27 -3.92
C ARG A 158 14.85 -8.21 -4.79
N LEU A 159 14.28 -8.69 -5.89
CA LEU A 159 14.94 -9.64 -6.79
C LEU A 159 16.12 -9.00 -7.50
N ARG A 160 15.96 -7.79 -8.05
CA ARG A 160 17.04 -7.05 -8.71
C ARG A 160 18.24 -6.84 -7.78
N GLN A 161 17.99 -6.62 -6.48
CA GLN A 161 19.06 -6.42 -5.51
C GLN A 161 19.84 -7.72 -5.32
N ILE A 162 19.14 -8.84 -5.14
CA ILE A 162 19.75 -10.17 -4.99
C ILE A 162 20.56 -10.53 -6.24
N GLU A 163 20.00 -10.32 -7.43
CA GLU A 163 20.66 -10.63 -8.70
C GLU A 163 21.91 -9.77 -8.95
N ALA A 164 21.88 -8.49 -8.54
CA ALA A 164 23.04 -7.61 -8.58
C ALA A 164 24.15 -8.09 -7.62
N GLU A 165 23.78 -8.41 -6.38
CA GLU A 165 24.70 -8.92 -5.35
C GLU A 165 25.38 -10.22 -5.79
N LEU A 166 24.63 -11.15 -6.38
CA LEU A 166 25.17 -12.41 -6.91
C LEU A 166 26.18 -12.21 -8.04
N ARG A 167 26.09 -11.10 -8.78
CA ARG A 167 27.03 -10.74 -9.86
C ARG A 167 28.15 -9.81 -9.40
N GLY A 168 28.21 -9.49 -8.11
CA GLY A 168 29.17 -8.51 -7.58
C GLY A 168 28.96 -7.10 -8.14
N MET A 169 27.75 -6.81 -8.63
CA MET A 169 27.40 -5.52 -9.22
C MET A 169 26.62 -4.67 -8.21
N SER A 170 26.73 -3.35 -8.34
CA SER A 170 25.87 -2.44 -7.60
C SER A 170 24.46 -2.42 -8.19
N TRP A 171 23.48 -2.06 -7.36
CA TRP A 171 22.09 -1.85 -7.77
C TRP A 171 21.96 -0.99 -9.04
N ALA A 172 22.69 0.13 -9.08
CA ALA A 172 22.64 1.08 -10.19
C ALA A 172 23.34 0.58 -11.46
N GLY A 173 24.35 -0.28 -11.32
CA GLY A 173 25.09 -0.85 -12.46
C GLY A 173 24.45 -2.09 -13.06
N PHE A 174 23.49 -2.71 -12.37
CA PHE A 174 22.83 -3.93 -12.83
C PHE A 174 21.56 -3.60 -13.62
N HIS A 175 21.56 -3.95 -14.91
CA HIS A 175 20.38 -3.86 -15.77
C HIS A 175 19.47 -5.06 -15.52
N PHE A 176 18.24 -4.78 -15.10
CA PHE A 176 17.21 -5.78 -14.83
C PHE A 176 15.86 -5.08 -14.95
N ASP A 177 15.14 -5.34 -16.03
CA ASP A 177 13.88 -4.66 -16.33
C ASP A 177 12.66 -5.51 -15.94
N ARG A 178 11.46 -5.01 -16.27
CA ARG A 178 10.20 -5.73 -16.01
C ARG A 178 10.15 -7.10 -16.71
N ARG A 179 10.69 -7.22 -17.92
CA ARG A 179 10.67 -8.47 -18.67
C ARG A 179 11.58 -9.50 -18.02
N ASP A 180 12.79 -9.10 -17.62
CA ASP A 180 13.71 -9.96 -16.89
C ASP A 180 13.08 -10.51 -15.61
N TYR A 181 12.33 -9.66 -14.91
CA TYR A 181 11.55 -10.06 -13.75
C TYR A 181 10.44 -11.06 -14.07
N GLU A 182 9.64 -10.81 -15.10
CA GLU A 182 8.56 -11.70 -15.52
C GLU A 182 9.11 -13.08 -15.93
N ASP A 183 10.23 -13.12 -16.66
CA ASP A 183 10.92 -14.35 -17.05
C ASP A 183 11.46 -15.10 -15.82
N ALA A 184 12.07 -14.41 -14.85
CA ALA A 184 12.52 -15.02 -13.60
C ALA A 184 11.34 -15.59 -12.78
N ARG A 185 10.22 -14.88 -12.70
CA ARG A 185 8.99 -15.34 -12.03
C ARG A 185 8.38 -16.54 -12.75
N GLN A 186 8.42 -16.57 -14.07
CA GLN A 186 7.95 -17.69 -14.89
C GLN A 186 8.79 -18.94 -14.64
N ALA A 187 10.12 -18.82 -14.70
CA ALA A 187 11.05 -19.92 -14.43
C ALA A 187 10.87 -20.48 -13.01
N GLU A 188 10.70 -19.62 -12.01
CA GLU A 188 10.45 -20.03 -10.62
C GLU A 188 9.12 -20.82 -10.50
N ARG A 189 8.05 -20.36 -11.16
CA ARG A 189 6.76 -21.07 -11.18
C ARG A 189 6.87 -22.44 -11.83
N GLU A 190 7.63 -22.56 -12.91
CA GLU A 190 7.89 -23.82 -13.62
C GLU A 190 8.70 -24.80 -12.76
N LEU A 191 9.70 -24.29 -12.04
CA LEU A 191 10.47 -25.07 -11.07
C LEU A 191 9.56 -25.61 -9.96
N PHE A 192 8.71 -24.76 -9.37
CA PHE A 192 7.77 -25.20 -8.34
C PHE A 192 6.75 -26.23 -8.85
N ARG A 193 6.22 -26.05 -10.06
CA ARG A 193 5.31 -27.03 -10.69
C ARG A 193 6.02 -28.38 -10.89
N SER A 194 7.26 -28.34 -11.36
CA SER A 194 8.07 -29.54 -11.60
C SER A 194 8.43 -30.24 -10.28
N ALA A 195 8.82 -29.48 -9.25
CA ALA A 195 9.09 -29.99 -7.91
C ALA A 195 7.84 -30.64 -7.28
N ARG A 196 6.65 -30.04 -7.44
CA ARG A 196 5.38 -30.64 -7.01
C ARG A 196 5.10 -31.95 -7.74
N ARG A 197 5.31 -31.99 -9.06
CA ARG A 197 5.10 -33.20 -9.88
C ARG A 197 6.03 -34.34 -9.47
N ILE A 198 7.32 -34.05 -9.28
CA ILE A 198 8.33 -35.03 -8.86
C ILE A 198 8.09 -35.47 -7.40
N GLY A 199 7.73 -34.53 -6.52
CA GLY A 199 7.37 -34.81 -5.13
C GLY A 199 6.17 -35.75 -5.03
N LEU A 200 5.08 -35.45 -5.74
CA LEU A 200 3.90 -36.32 -5.81
C LEU A 200 4.22 -37.67 -6.47
N GLY A 201 5.03 -37.69 -7.53
CA GLY A 201 5.46 -38.93 -8.19
C GLY A 201 6.31 -39.84 -7.28
N ARG A 202 7.17 -39.27 -6.44
CA ARG A 202 7.92 -40.03 -5.43
C ARG A 202 7.02 -40.58 -4.32
N TYR A 203 5.99 -39.85 -3.90
CA TYR A 203 5.03 -40.36 -2.90
C TYR A 203 4.14 -41.48 -3.45
N VAL A 204 3.64 -41.37 -4.68
CA VAL A 204 2.81 -42.41 -5.31
C VAL A 204 3.63 -43.68 -5.58
N ALA A 205 4.84 -43.55 -6.14
CA ALA A 205 5.75 -44.69 -6.29
C ALA A 205 6.17 -45.29 -4.94
N SER A 206 6.24 -44.47 -3.87
CA SER A 206 6.49 -44.95 -2.50
C SER A 206 5.27 -45.63 -1.83
N ALA A 207 4.06 -45.44 -2.35
CA ALA A 207 2.86 -46.09 -1.84
C ALA A 207 2.63 -47.44 -2.55
N GLU A 208 2.94 -47.53 -3.84
CA GLU A 208 2.77 -48.76 -4.64
C GLU A 208 3.76 -49.88 -4.25
N TRP A 209 5.00 -49.57 -3.82
CA TRP A 209 5.93 -50.64 -3.36
C TRP A 209 5.52 -51.30 -2.02
N ARG A 210 4.63 -50.67 -1.24
CA ARG A 210 4.09 -51.26 0.00
C ARG A 210 2.86 -52.15 -0.22
N SER A 211 2.38 -52.24 -1.46
CA SER A 211 1.27 -53.10 -1.88
C SER A 211 1.78 -54.34 -2.65
N GLY A 212 2.91 -54.90 -2.23
CA GLY A 212 3.35 -56.21 -2.71
C GLY A 212 2.40 -57.32 -2.24
N PRO A 213 2.12 -58.36 -3.05
CA PRO A 213 1.08 -59.34 -2.78
C PRO A 213 1.39 -60.18 -1.54
N LEU A 214 0.36 -60.35 -0.69
CA LEU A 214 0.34 -61.38 0.35
C LEU A 214 0.39 -62.75 -0.35
N ILE A 215 1.54 -63.40 -0.28
CA ILE A 215 1.74 -64.77 -0.72
C ILE A 215 0.96 -65.67 0.27
N HIS A 216 -0.11 -66.30 -0.22
CA HIS A 216 -0.87 -67.35 0.46
C HIS A 216 -0.27 -68.72 0.17
#